data_AF-A0A512C0R9-F1
#
_entry.id   AF-A0A512C0R9-F1
#
_cell.length_a   1.000
_cell.length_b   1.000
_cell.length_c   1.000
_cell.angle_alpha   90.00
_cell.angle_beta   90.00
_cell.angle_gamma   90.00
#
_symmetry.space_group_name_H-M   'P 1'
#
loop_
_entity.id
_entity.type
_entity.pdbx_description
1 polymer ?
#
loop_
_entity_poly.entity_id
_entity_poly.type
_entity_poly.pdbx_seq_one_letter_code
_entity_poly.pdbx_strand_id
1 'polypeptide(L)'
;MRAKQTITTHDQLLDWLERDLLASEPKRPINSGIVEICLDILVEVRDVGRYRMHSGFWVEMLESIFLYVIDSTSSPQYPVGLIGFGATAWGEIIENGEITIEDVNRILIAILQYDKKLLRTRQVGKHRYLKSTQECVRRYGTEVRVKLRQPER
;
A
#
# COMPACT_ATOMS: atom_id res chain seq x y z
N MET A 1 -9.36 -4.56 27.51
CA MET A 1 -9.02 -3.44 26.60
C MET A 1 -7.88 -3.90 25.70
N ARG A 2 -8.04 -3.90 24.37
CA ARG A 2 -6.90 -4.18 23.47
C ARG A 2 -5.88 -3.05 23.63
N ALA A 3 -4.60 -3.40 23.72
CA ALA A 3 -3.52 -2.41 23.79
C ALA A 3 -3.61 -1.48 22.58
N LYS A 4 -3.50 -0.17 22.82
CA LYS A 4 -3.58 0.85 21.78
C LYS A 4 -2.33 0.76 20.92
N GLN A 5 -2.44 0.30 19.68
CA GLN A 5 -1.30 0.18 18.78
C GLN A 5 -0.84 1.58 18.33
N THR A 6 0.47 1.84 18.36
CA THR A 6 1.04 3.11 17.91
C THR A 6 2.03 2.85 16.77
N ILE A 7 1.79 3.51 15.63
CA ILE A 7 2.59 3.45 14.42
C ILE A 7 3.45 4.72 14.36
N THR A 8 4.78 4.56 14.33
CA THR A 8 5.72 5.69 14.34
C THR A 8 6.71 5.70 13.17
N THR A 9 6.79 4.60 12.42
CA THR A 9 7.68 4.42 11.28
C THR A 9 6.91 4.25 9.97
N HIS A 10 7.60 4.43 8.85
CA HIS A 10 7.04 4.23 7.52
C HIS A 10 6.73 2.75 7.24
N ASP A 11 7.55 1.83 7.72
CA ASP A 11 7.32 0.37 7.59
C ASP A 11 6.06 -0.07 8.35
N GLN A 12 5.91 0.35 9.61
CA GLN A 12 4.70 0.02 10.38
C GLN A 12 3.42 0.61 9.78
N LEU A 13 3.53 1.75 9.10
CA LEU A 13 2.40 2.36 8.40
C LEU A 13 2.05 1.55 7.15
N LEU A 14 3.07 1.12 6.41
CA LEU A 14 2.93 0.26 5.24
C LEU A 14 2.21 -1.04 5.61
N ASP A 15 2.71 -1.77 6.61
CA ASP A 15 2.11 -3.03 7.09
C ASP A 15 0.64 -2.86 7.51
N TRP A 16 0.32 -1.71 8.12
CA TRP A 16 -1.05 -1.42 8.58
C TRP A 16 -1.99 -1.13 7.41
N LEU A 17 -1.55 -0.31 6.45
CA LEU A 17 -2.32 0.02 5.25
C LEU A 17 -2.49 -1.20 4.34
N GLU A 18 -1.49 -2.07 4.23
CA GLU A 18 -1.58 -3.31 3.46
C GLU A 18 -2.66 -4.25 4.00
N ARG A 19 -2.69 -4.47 5.31
CA ARG A 19 -3.73 -5.29 5.94
C ARG A 19 -5.13 -4.74 5.68
N ASP A 20 -5.29 -3.42 5.72
CA ASP A 20 -6.57 -2.76 5.42
C ASP A 20 -6.93 -2.88 3.94
N LEU A 21 -5.96 -2.79 3.03
CA LEU A 21 -6.14 -3.01 1.59
C LEU A 21 -6.62 -4.43 1.29
N LEU A 22 -5.98 -5.45 1.86
CA LEU A 22 -6.36 -6.86 1.68
C LEU A 22 -7.76 -7.17 2.27
N ALA A 23 -8.15 -6.43 3.31
CA ALA A 23 -9.48 -6.53 3.93
C ALA A 23 -10.54 -5.67 3.23
N SER A 24 -10.17 -4.80 2.28
CA SER A 24 -11.08 -3.81 1.69
C SER A 24 -12.12 -4.43 0.74
N GLU A 25 -13.24 -3.73 0.59
CA GLU A 25 -14.35 -4.06 -0.31
C GLU A 25 -14.55 -2.92 -1.32
N PRO A 26 -15.07 -3.19 -2.54
CA PRO A 26 -15.59 -4.48 -3.00
C PRO A 26 -14.49 -5.44 -3.43
N LYS A 27 -14.73 -6.74 -3.21
CA LYS A 27 -13.94 -7.82 -3.81
C LYS A 27 -14.56 -8.30 -5.13
N ARG A 28 -13.72 -8.62 -6.12
CA ARG A 28 -14.13 -9.10 -7.45
C ARG A 28 -13.41 -10.39 -7.80
N PRO A 29 -14.06 -11.32 -8.51
CA PRO A 29 -13.37 -12.49 -9.06
C PRO A 29 -12.33 -12.03 -10.06
N ILE A 30 -11.16 -12.67 -10.06
CA ILE A 30 -10.14 -12.43 -11.06
C ILE A 30 -10.51 -13.14 -12.36
N ASN A 31 -10.44 -12.40 -13.47
CA ASN A 31 -10.65 -12.90 -14.83
C ASN A 31 -9.32 -12.94 -15.59
N SER A 32 -9.31 -13.58 -16.76
CA SER A 32 -8.09 -13.76 -17.57
C SER A 32 -7.38 -12.45 -17.90
N GLY A 33 -8.09 -11.36 -18.16
CA GLY A 33 -7.47 -10.06 -18.47
C GLY A 33 -6.73 -9.45 -17.27
N ILE A 34 -7.24 -9.63 -16.05
CA ILE A 34 -6.52 -9.23 -14.84
C ILE A 34 -5.26 -10.09 -14.67
N VAL A 35 -5.36 -11.41 -14.93
CA VAL A 35 -4.20 -12.31 -14.88
C VAL A 35 -3.12 -11.88 -15.88
N GLU A 36 -3.48 -11.53 -17.11
CA GLU A 36 -2.54 -11.06 -18.13
C GLU A 36 -1.81 -9.78 -17.68
N ILE A 37 -2.55 -8.76 -17.22
CA ILE A 37 -1.96 -7.52 -16.67
C ILE A 37 -1.00 -7.83 -15.52
N CYS A 38 -1.40 -8.74 -14.63
CA CYS A 38 -0.61 -9.18 -13.50
C CYS A 38 0.69 -9.87 -13.91
N LEU A 39 0.65 -10.74 -14.92
CA LEU A 39 1.82 -11.42 -15.48
C LEU A 39 2.75 -10.45 -16.21
N ASP A 40 2.21 -9.51 -16.98
CA ASP A 40 3.00 -8.48 -17.66
C ASP A 40 3.75 -7.61 -16.64
N ILE A 41 3.08 -7.17 -15.57
CA ILE A 41 3.73 -6.46 -14.46
C ILE A 41 4.83 -7.31 -13.83
N LEU A 42 4.61 -8.62 -13.61
CA LEU A 42 5.62 -9.49 -13.01
C LEU A 42 6.86 -9.65 -13.92
N VAL A 43 6.65 -9.80 -15.24
CA VAL A 43 7.73 -9.89 -16.23
C VAL A 43 8.56 -8.61 -16.22
N GLU A 44 7.90 -7.47 -16.29
CA GLU A 44 8.57 -6.16 -16.27
C GLU A 44 9.30 -5.90 -14.94
N VAL A 45 8.69 -6.23 -13.79
CA VAL A 45 9.34 -6.12 -12.47
C VAL A 45 10.61 -6.99 -12.39
N ARG A 46 10.59 -8.18 -12.98
CA ARG A 46 11.75 -9.09 -13.04
C ARG A 46 12.86 -8.56 -13.95
N ASP A 47 12.51 -7.93 -15.07
CA ASP A 47 13.45 -7.44 -16.08
C ASP A 47 14.13 -6.12 -15.67
N VAL A 48 13.40 -5.22 -15.00
CA VAL A 48 13.90 -3.90 -14.58
C VAL A 48 14.81 -3.96 -13.34
N GLY A 49 14.94 -5.14 -12.71
CA GLY A 49 15.94 -5.53 -11.71
C GLY A 49 16.71 -4.41 -10.98
N ARG A 50 16.02 -3.52 -10.24
CA ARG A 50 16.65 -2.53 -9.34
C ARG A 50 15.68 -1.97 -8.29
N TYR A 51 14.94 -2.82 -7.60
CA TYR A 51 14.14 -2.36 -6.45
C TYR A 51 14.93 -2.37 -5.15
N ARG A 52 15.40 -1.19 -4.72
CA ARG A 52 15.79 -0.94 -3.32
C ARG A 52 14.57 -0.51 -2.50
N MET A 53 13.64 -1.45 -2.35
CA MET A 53 12.87 -1.60 -1.12
C MET A 53 12.85 -3.09 -0.81
N HIS A 54 12.90 -3.42 0.49
CA HIS A 54 13.03 -4.77 1.04
C HIS A 54 12.38 -5.82 0.12
N SER A 55 13.20 -6.67 -0.50
CA SER A 55 12.78 -7.61 -1.55
C SER A 55 11.67 -8.57 -1.10
N GLY A 56 11.42 -8.71 0.19
CA GLY A 56 10.28 -9.44 0.73
C GLY A 56 8.92 -8.76 0.47
N PHE A 57 8.83 -7.43 0.44
CA PHE A 57 7.55 -6.73 0.36
C PHE A 57 6.85 -6.90 -1.01
N TRP A 58 7.57 -6.64 -2.10
CA TRP A 58 7.02 -6.83 -3.44
C TRP A 58 6.88 -8.31 -3.79
N VAL A 59 7.83 -9.14 -3.40
CA VAL A 59 7.76 -10.58 -3.67
C VAL A 59 6.64 -11.21 -2.87
N GLU A 60 6.47 -10.96 -1.58
CA GLU A 60 5.36 -11.54 -0.81
C GLU A 60 4.01 -10.96 -1.20
N MET A 61 3.89 -9.66 -1.50
CA MET A 61 2.62 -9.08 -1.92
C MET A 61 2.25 -9.51 -3.35
N LEU A 62 3.18 -9.44 -4.31
CA LEU A 62 2.94 -9.87 -5.68
C LEU A 62 2.86 -11.38 -5.78
N GLU A 63 3.70 -12.17 -5.11
CA GLU A 63 3.55 -13.63 -5.05
C GLU A 63 2.28 -14.02 -4.28
N SER A 64 1.88 -13.35 -3.20
CA SER A 64 0.58 -13.66 -2.56
C SER A 64 -0.61 -13.27 -3.43
N ILE A 65 -0.48 -12.25 -4.28
CA ILE A 65 -1.52 -11.93 -5.27
C ILE A 65 -1.47 -12.94 -6.42
N PHE A 66 -0.28 -13.27 -6.95
CA PHE A 66 -0.09 -14.02 -8.18
C PHE A 66 -0.07 -15.55 -7.97
N LEU A 67 0.59 -16.09 -6.94
CA LEU A 67 0.51 -17.52 -6.60
C LEU A 67 -0.93 -17.92 -6.30
N TYR A 68 -1.69 -17.12 -5.54
CA TYR A 68 -3.09 -17.44 -5.26
C TYR A 68 -4.01 -17.28 -6.48
N VAL A 69 -3.67 -16.39 -7.42
CA VAL A 69 -4.36 -16.28 -8.73
C VAL A 69 -4.10 -17.49 -9.63
N ILE A 70 -2.88 -18.03 -9.59
CA ILE A 70 -2.44 -19.15 -10.45
C ILE A 70 -2.84 -20.51 -9.86
N ASP A 71 -2.87 -20.66 -8.53
CA ASP A 71 -2.98 -21.95 -7.85
C ASP A 71 -4.41 -22.32 -7.40
N SER A 72 -5.39 -21.41 -7.45
CA SER A 72 -6.70 -21.72 -6.88
C SER A 72 -7.66 -22.40 -7.86
N THR A 73 -7.98 -23.66 -7.57
CA THR A 73 -9.16 -24.42 -8.05
C THR A 73 -10.52 -23.81 -7.64
N SER A 74 -10.54 -22.59 -7.11
CA SER A 74 -11.71 -21.82 -6.65
C SER A 74 -11.56 -20.38 -7.11
N SER A 75 -12.50 -19.82 -7.87
CA SER A 75 -12.43 -18.44 -8.38
C SER A 75 -12.12 -17.42 -7.26
N PRO A 76 -10.87 -16.96 -7.10
CA PRO A 76 -10.47 -16.20 -5.93
C PRO A 76 -10.96 -14.75 -6.08
N GLN A 77 -11.45 -14.17 -4.98
CA GLN A 77 -11.99 -12.80 -4.96
C GLN A 77 -11.00 -11.84 -4.30
N TYR A 78 -10.70 -10.74 -4.99
CA TYR A 78 -9.70 -9.77 -4.56
C TYR A 78 -10.26 -8.36 -4.44
N PRO A 79 -9.77 -7.55 -3.48
CA PRO A 79 -10.16 -6.16 -3.36
C PRO A 79 -9.84 -5.40 -4.64
N VAL A 80 -10.80 -4.63 -5.17
CA VAL A 80 -10.57 -3.77 -6.34
C VAL A 80 -9.45 -2.76 -6.08
N GLY A 81 -9.31 -2.30 -4.83
CA GLY A 81 -8.22 -1.41 -4.43
C GLY A 81 -6.84 -2.02 -4.69
N LEU A 82 -6.68 -3.34 -4.58
CA LEU A 82 -5.41 -4.02 -4.79
C LEU A 82 -4.94 -3.93 -6.24
N ILE A 83 -5.86 -4.05 -7.19
CA ILE A 83 -5.60 -3.88 -8.62
C ILE A 83 -5.19 -2.43 -8.91
N GLY A 84 -5.95 -1.47 -8.37
CA GLY A 84 -5.65 -0.04 -8.54
C GLY A 84 -4.30 0.37 -7.92
N PHE A 85 -3.97 -0.20 -6.76
CA PHE A 85 -2.67 -0.02 -6.11
C PHE A 85 -1.54 -0.54 -7.00
N GLY A 86 -1.63 -1.79 -7.48
CA GLY A 86 -0.61 -2.40 -8.34
C GLY A 86 -0.36 -1.58 -9.61
N ALA A 87 -1.43 -1.17 -10.31
CA ALA A 87 -1.33 -0.37 -11.52
C ALA A 87 -0.68 1.01 -11.25
N THR A 88 -1.07 1.69 -10.16
CA THR A 88 -0.53 3.03 -9.84
C THR A 88 0.93 2.96 -9.45
N ALA A 89 1.31 1.99 -8.59
CA ALA A 89 2.69 1.84 -8.18
C ALA A 89 3.59 1.44 -9.35
N TRP A 90 3.09 0.62 -10.27
CA TRP A 90 3.80 0.28 -11.50
C TRP A 90 4.05 1.50 -12.40
N GLY A 91 3.02 2.33 -12.62
CA GLY A 91 3.17 3.58 -13.38
C GLY A 91 4.24 4.50 -12.81
N GLU A 92 4.27 4.67 -11.48
CA GLU A 92 5.29 5.48 -10.80
C GLU A 92 6.71 4.92 -11.00
N ILE A 93 6.86 3.60 -11.11
CA ILE A 93 8.18 3.00 -11.34
C ILE A 93 8.61 3.12 -12.80
N ILE A 94 7.71 2.94 -13.76
CA ILE A 94 8.03 3.19 -15.18
C ILE A 94 8.51 4.63 -15.36
N GLU A 95 7.83 5.58 -14.71
CA GLU A 95 8.15 7.01 -14.85
C GLU A 95 9.45 7.41 -14.15
N ASN A 96 9.73 6.85 -12.96
CA ASN A 96 10.82 7.33 -12.10
C ASN A 96 11.99 6.34 -11.94
N GLY A 97 11.86 5.10 -12.39
CA GLY A 97 12.83 4.01 -12.25
C GLY A 97 12.89 3.37 -10.86
N GLU A 98 12.31 4.02 -9.84
CA GLU A 98 12.20 3.49 -8.47
C GLU A 98 10.97 4.08 -7.76
N ILE A 99 10.60 3.48 -6.62
CA ILE A 99 9.55 3.98 -5.73
C ILE A 99 9.99 3.85 -4.27
N THR A 100 9.72 4.86 -3.45
CA THR A 100 10.07 4.85 -2.02
C THR A 100 8.93 4.35 -1.13
N ILE A 101 9.21 4.02 0.14
CA ILE A 101 8.18 3.54 1.09
C ILE A 101 7.14 4.64 1.32
N GLU A 102 7.57 5.90 1.29
CA GLU A 102 6.72 7.08 1.38
C GLU A 102 5.75 7.18 0.21
N ASP A 103 6.21 6.90 -1.01
CA ASP A 103 5.37 6.87 -2.21
C ASP A 103 4.35 5.74 -2.14
N VAL A 104 4.77 4.55 -1.71
CA VAL A 104 3.85 3.42 -1.51
C VAL A 104 2.78 3.76 -0.48
N ASN A 105 3.15 4.34 0.66
CA ASN A 105 2.19 4.83 1.67
C ASN A 105 1.21 5.87 1.08
N ARG A 106 1.71 6.81 0.26
CA ARG A 106 0.89 7.83 -0.42
C ARG A 106 -0.14 7.19 -1.35
N ILE A 107 0.27 6.22 -2.17
CA ILE A 107 -0.62 5.49 -3.08
C ILE A 107 -1.65 4.71 -2.29
N LEU A 108 -1.25 3.96 -1.26
CA LEU A 108 -2.16 3.18 -0.42
C LEU A 108 -3.23 4.04 0.24
N ILE A 109 -2.85 5.18 0.82
CA ILE A 109 -3.78 6.13 1.44
C ILE A 109 -4.80 6.66 0.42
N ALA A 110 -4.36 6.93 -0.81
CA ALA A 110 -5.22 7.40 -1.89
C ALA A 110 -6.19 6.32 -2.36
N ILE A 111 -5.71 5.09 -2.57
CA ILE A 111 -6.51 3.93 -2.99
C ILE A 111 -7.56 3.56 -1.94
N LEU A 112 -7.18 3.59 -0.66
CA LEU A 112 -8.09 3.35 0.47
C LEU A 112 -9.03 4.54 0.76
N GLN A 113 -8.91 5.63 -0.01
CA GLN A 113 -9.75 6.83 0.10
C GLN A 113 -9.82 7.39 1.52
N TYR A 114 -8.69 7.37 2.24
CA TYR A 114 -8.62 7.94 3.58
C TYR A 114 -8.89 9.45 3.54
N ASP A 115 -10.05 9.88 4.06
CA ASP A 115 -10.40 11.30 4.20
C ASP A 115 -9.44 12.01 5.19
N LYS A 116 -9.24 13.32 5.00
CA LYS A 116 -8.55 14.25 5.90
C LYS A 116 -9.09 14.19 7.34
N LYS A 117 -10.32 13.70 7.54
CA LYS A 117 -10.90 13.43 8.86
C LYS A 117 -10.29 12.23 9.58
N LEU A 118 -9.61 11.30 8.89
CA LEU A 118 -8.99 10.11 9.48
C LEU A 118 -7.47 10.30 9.65
N LEU A 119 -6.80 10.80 8.61
CA LEU A 119 -5.36 11.10 8.63
C LEU A 119 -5.15 12.56 8.26
N ARG A 120 -4.24 13.25 8.98
CA ARG A 120 -3.92 14.66 8.71
C ARG A 120 -2.43 14.92 8.84
N THR A 121 -1.94 15.94 8.14
CA THR A 121 -0.57 16.42 8.33
C THR A 121 -0.50 17.45 9.44
N ARG A 122 0.53 17.39 10.30
CA ARG A 122 0.84 18.41 11.30
C ARG A 122 2.30 18.84 11.19
N GLN A 123 2.54 20.15 11.23
CA GLN A 123 3.89 20.70 11.32
C GLN A 123 4.31 20.87 12.78
N VAL A 124 5.53 20.47 13.11
CA VAL A 124 6.17 20.64 14.41
C VAL A 124 7.59 21.11 14.16
N GLY A 125 7.84 22.41 14.37
CA GLY A 125 9.08 23.06 13.98
C GLY A 125 9.32 22.95 12.46
N LYS A 126 10.52 22.50 12.08
CA LYS A 126 10.92 22.26 10.68
C LYS A 126 10.42 20.93 10.10
N HIS A 127 9.72 20.11 10.88
CA HIS A 127 9.31 18.77 10.47
C HIS A 127 7.80 18.70 10.24
N ARG A 128 7.39 17.94 9.22
CA ARG A 128 5.98 17.62 8.95
C ARG A 128 5.75 16.15 9.31
N TYR A 129 4.59 15.85 9.89
CA TYR A 129 4.22 14.50 10.31
C TYR A 129 2.83 14.15 9.78
N LEU A 130 2.62 12.90 9.38
CA LEU A 130 1.31 12.31 9.18
C LEU A 130 0.80 11.80 10.53
N LYS A 131 -0.39 12.24 10.94
CA LYS A 131 -0.99 11.90 12.22
C LYS A 131 -2.43 11.41 12.05
N SER A 132 -2.81 10.35 12.76
CA SER A 132 -4.21 9.98 12.87
C SER A 132 -5.02 10.99 13.69
N THR A 133 -6.29 11.15 13.33
CA THR A 133 -7.26 11.92 14.11
C THR A 133 -7.85 11.07 15.23
N GLN A 134 -8.61 11.69 16.13
CA GLN A 134 -9.37 10.94 17.14
C GLN A 134 -10.40 9.99 16.49
N GLU A 135 -10.90 10.30 15.29
CA GLU A 135 -11.85 9.45 14.59
C GLU A 135 -11.21 8.17 14.08
N CYS A 136 -10.03 8.28 13.46
CA CYS A 136 -9.25 7.11 13.06
C CYS A 136 -8.90 6.25 14.28
N VAL A 137 -8.47 6.86 15.39
CA VAL A 137 -8.19 6.11 16.63
C VAL A 137 -9.44 5.39 17.17
N ARG A 138 -10.62 6.01 17.12
CA ARG A 138 -11.87 5.38 17.56
C ARG A 138 -12.28 4.22 16.65
N ARG A 139 -12.15 4.39 15.33
CA ARG A 139 -12.57 3.39 14.34
C ARG A 139 -11.62 2.20 14.26
N TYR A 140 -10.31 2.44 14.32
CA TYR A 140 -9.28 1.43 14.05
C TYR A 140 -8.44 1.06 15.28
N GLY A 141 -8.64 1.71 16.43
CA GLY A 141 -7.85 1.47 17.65
C GLY A 141 -6.37 1.82 17.54
N THR A 142 -5.97 2.52 16.48
CA THR A 142 -4.56 2.69 16.07
C THR A 142 -4.19 4.18 16.01
N GLU A 143 -3.08 4.56 16.63
CA GLU A 143 -2.53 5.92 16.58
C GLU A 143 -1.36 5.99 15.60
N VAL A 144 -1.46 6.84 14.57
CA VAL A 144 -0.40 7.04 13.57
C VAL A 144 0.33 8.35 13.88
N ARG A 145 1.66 8.31 13.89
CA ARG A 145 2.54 9.49 13.98
C ARG A 145 3.86 9.24 13.23
N VAL A 146 3.84 9.40 11.92
CA VAL A 146 5.01 9.16 11.06
C VAL A 146 5.56 10.49 10.54
N LYS A 147 6.90 10.64 10.53
CA LYS A 147 7.56 11.85 10.05
C LYS A 147 7.63 11.83 8.52
N LEU A 148 7.10 12.86 7.85
CA LEU A 148 7.15 12.98 6.40
C LEU A 148 8.46 13.61 5.94
N ARG A 149 9.02 13.11 4.84
CA ARG A 149 10.10 13.76 4.11
C ARG A 149 9.58 15.07 3.49
N GLN A 150 10.37 16.14 3.60
CA GLN A 150 10.08 17.37 2.85
C GLN A 150 10.88 17.30 1.54
N PRO A 151 10.30 17.67 0.40
CA PRO A 151 11.09 17.83 -0.81
C PRO A 151 12.17 18.88 -0.54
N GLU A 152 13.40 18.55 -0.92
CA GLU A 152 14.49 19.53 -0.94
C GLU A 152 14.09 20.59 -1.97
N ARG A 153 13.97 21.85 -1.52
CA ARG A 153 13.68 22.99 -2.38
C ARG A 153 14.97 23.54 -2.96
#